data_AF-A0A2N9GUT8-F1
#
_entry.id   AF-A0A2N9GUT8-F1
#
_cell.length_a   1.000
_cell.length_b   1.000
_cell.length_c   1.000
_cell.angle_alpha   90.00
_cell.angle_beta   90.00
_cell.angle_gamma   90.00
#
_symmetry.space_group_name_H-M   'P 1'
#
loop_
_entity.id
_entity.type
_entity.pdbx_description
1 polymer ?
#
loop_
_entity_poly.entity_id
_entity_poly.type
_entity_poly.pdbx_seq_one_letter_code
_entity_poly.pdbx_strand_id
1 'polypeptide(L)'
;MLENSSKVGHSTSYSNLLGSRSALFAATDPQVPEYCELLKTDEWPVCAFLSQDCHPTNPSEEAHNTETSYQVWEKTFEMIGLPSDAVERLIEGEEVLCRYGADRG
;
A
#
# COMPACT_ATOMS: atom_id res chain seq x y z
N MET A 1 -39.59 23.42 17.15
CA MET A 1 -40.60 22.84 16.25
C MET A 1 -40.33 23.35 14.84
N LEU A 2 -39.75 22.48 14.00
CA LEU A 2 -40.19 22.11 12.65
C LEU A 2 -38.99 21.48 11.94
N GLU A 3 -38.95 20.16 12.01
CA GLU A 3 -38.24 19.33 11.05
C GLU A 3 -38.83 19.61 9.66
N ASN A 4 -37.96 19.82 8.66
CA ASN A 4 -38.22 19.26 7.34
C ASN A 4 -36.91 19.03 6.58
N SER A 5 -36.34 17.87 6.88
CA SER A 5 -35.62 16.95 5.99
C SER A 5 -35.45 17.40 4.53
N SER A 6 -34.37 18.14 4.27
CA SER A 6 -33.74 18.12 2.95
C SER A 6 -33.10 16.74 2.77
N LYS A 7 -33.81 15.85 2.08
CA LYS A 7 -33.24 14.64 1.50
C LYS A 7 -32.29 15.06 0.38
N VAL A 8 -31.09 15.48 0.75
CA VAL A 8 -29.95 15.39 -0.16
C VAL A 8 -29.65 13.90 -0.23
N GLY A 9 -30.02 13.28 -1.35
CA GLY A 9 -29.58 11.93 -1.65
C GLY A 9 -28.07 11.90 -1.52
N HIS A 10 -27.56 11.23 -0.48
CA HIS A 10 -26.14 10.99 -0.29
C HIS A 10 -25.73 9.94 -1.33
N SER A 11 -25.62 10.37 -2.59
CA SER A 11 -24.77 9.67 -3.54
C SER A 11 -23.36 9.82 -2.98
N THR A 12 -22.81 8.73 -2.44
CA THR A 12 -21.40 8.67 -2.02
C THR A 12 -20.53 8.76 -3.28
N SER A 13 -20.45 9.97 -3.84
CA SER A 13 -19.45 10.40 -4.78
C SER A 13 -18.16 10.50 -3.96
N TYR A 14 -17.48 9.36 -3.77
CA TYR A 14 -16.09 9.37 -3.36
C TYR A 14 -15.35 10.18 -4.43
N SER A 15 -15.07 11.45 -4.12
CA SER A 15 -14.47 12.34 -5.10
C SER A 15 -13.04 11.87 -5.34
N ASN A 16 -12.61 11.83 -6.60
CA ASN A 16 -11.21 11.56 -6.97
C ASN A 16 -10.23 12.38 -6.12
N LEU A 17 -10.64 13.58 -5.71
CA LEU A 17 -9.90 14.46 -4.82
C LEU A 17 -9.55 13.84 -3.46
N LEU A 18 -10.46 13.08 -2.82
CA LEU A 18 -10.18 12.45 -1.53
C LEU A 18 -9.08 11.38 -1.66
N GLY A 19 -9.14 10.56 -2.73
CA GLY A 19 -8.11 9.57 -3.02
C GLY A 19 -6.77 10.21 -3.42
N SER A 20 -6.79 11.26 -4.23
CA SER A 20 -5.57 12.00 -4.59
C SER A 20 -4.93 12.66 -3.37
N ARG A 21 -5.74 13.18 -2.43
CA ARG A 21 -5.24 13.78 -1.19
C ARG A 21 -4.54 12.75 -0.31
N SER A 22 -5.15 11.59 -0.07
CA SER A 22 -4.55 10.55 0.78
C SER A 22 -3.28 9.96 0.15
N ALA A 23 -3.26 9.79 -1.18
CA ALA A 23 -2.05 9.37 -1.89
C ALA A 23 -0.92 10.41 -1.80
N LEU A 24 -1.25 11.70 -1.98
CA LEU A 24 -0.27 12.79 -1.82
C LEU A 24 0.26 12.84 -0.40
N PHE A 25 -0.63 12.76 0.58
CA PHE A 25 -0.28 12.70 1.99
C PHE A 25 0.68 11.55 2.31
N ALA A 26 0.37 10.34 1.85
CA ALA A 26 1.22 9.17 2.03
C ALA A 26 2.63 9.34 1.44
N ALA A 27 2.75 10.11 0.35
CA ALA A 27 4.01 10.32 -0.34
C ALA A 27 4.85 11.49 0.22
N THR A 28 4.22 12.50 0.83
CA THR A 28 4.90 13.77 1.14
C THR A 28 4.84 14.20 2.60
N ASP A 29 3.88 13.71 3.39
CA ASP A 29 3.70 14.20 4.75
C ASP A 29 4.83 13.69 5.66
N PRO A 30 5.53 14.56 6.40
CA PRO A 30 6.62 14.17 7.29
C PRO A 30 6.25 13.17 8.38
N GLN A 31 4.97 13.09 8.77
CA GLN A 31 4.54 12.13 9.79
C GLN A 31 4.60 10.68 9.30
N VAL A 32 4.55 10.45 7.99
CA VAL A 32 4.56 9.10 7.41
C VAL A 32 5.89 8.39 7.65
N PRO A 33 7.06 8.97 7.30
CA PRO A 33 8.33 8.34 7.63
C PRO A 33 8.55 8.21 9.14
N GLU A 34 8.13 9.18 9.96
CA GLU A 34 8.21 9.08 11.43
C GLU A 34 7.41 7.88 11.96
N TYR A 35 6.19 7.68 11.47
CA TYR A 35 5.38 6.52 11.81
C TYR A 35 5.98 5.20 11.30
N CYS A 36 6.57 5.20 10.09
CA CYS A 36 7.29 4.03 9.59
C CYS A 36 8.48 3.65 10.47
N GLU A 37 9.24 4.62 11.00
CA GLU A 37 10.35 4.34 11.92
C GLU A 37 9.86 3.80 13.27
N LEU A 38 8.71 4.27 13.77
CA LEU A 38 8.05 3.68 14.94
C LEU A 38 7.70 2.21 14.68
N LEU A 39 7.05 1.91 13.55
CA LEU A 39 6.69 0.54 13.18
C LEU A 39 7.91 -0.38 13.05
N LYS A 40 9.01 0.11 12.48
CA LYS A 40 10.27 -0.64 12.42
C LYS A 40 10.86 -0.90 13.80
N THR A 41 10.82 0.09 14.69
CA THR A 41 11.35 -0.02 16.07
C THR A 41 10.56 -1.04 16.89
N ASP A 42 9.24 -1.09 16.67
CA ASP A 42 8.35 -2.02 17.34
C ASP A 42 8.30 -3.41 16.66
N GLU A 43 9.20 -3.67 15.69
CA GLU A 43 9.25 -4.89 14.88
C GLU A 43 7.89 -5.27 14.28
N TRP A 44 7.10 -4.25 13.92
CA TRP A 44 5.74 -4.45 13.45
C TRP A 44 5.76 -5.15 12.08
N PRO A 45 4.97 -6.23 11.89
CA PRO A 45 5.09 -7.09 10.71
C PRO A 45 4.55 -6.49 9.41
N VAL A 46 3.96 -5.29 9.47
CA VAL A 46 3.23 -4.65 8.36
C VAL A 46 3.67 -3.20 8.16
N CYS A 47 3.52 -2.71 6.93
CA CYS A 47 3.83 -1.34 6.58
C CYS A 47 2.77 -0.35 7.13
N ALA A 48 3.11 0.94 7.10
CA ALA A 48 2.20 2.00 7.51
C ALA A 48 0.89 1.96 6.71
N PHE A 49 -0.21 1.73 7.41
CA PHE A 49 -1.54 1.79 6.83
C PHE A 49 -2.19 3.14 7.17
N LEU A 50 -2.57 3.88 6.12
CA LEU A 50 -3.10 5.24 6.23
C LEU A 50 -4.56 5.27 5.79
N SER A 51 -5.42 5.88 6.60
CA SER A 51 -6.84 6.00 6.28
C SER A 51 -7.09 7.09 5.23
N GLN A 52 -8.31 7.11 4.69
CA GLN A 52 -8.81 8.20 3.83
C GLN A 52 -8.77 9.59 4.49
N ASP A 53 -8.77 9.62 5.83
CA ASP A 53 -8.71 10.83 6.64
C ASP A 53 -7.26 11.29 6.88
N CYS A 54 -6.29 10.68 6.20
CA CYS A 54 -4.88 11.07 6.23
C CYS A 54 -4.30 10.94 7.65
N HIS A 55 -4.52 9.79 8.28
CA HIS A 55 -3.90 9.45 9.56
C HIS A 55 -3.47 7.98 9.58
N PRO A 56 -2.41 7.65 10.32
CA PRO A 56 -2.08 6.26 10.67
C PRO A 56 -3.26 5.53 11.31
N THR A 57 -3.48 4.29 10.92
CA THR A 57 -4.50 3.43 11.51
C THR A 57 -4.09 1.96 11.44
N ASN A 58 -4.69 1.13 12.27
CA ASN A 58 -4.43 -0.30 12.23
C ASN A 58 -5.04 -0.91 10.95
N PRO A 59 -4.31 -1.78 10.23
CA PRO A 59 -4.89 -2.52 9.12
C PRO A 59 -5.82 -3.64 9.63
N SER A 60 -6.43 -4.38 8.71
CA SER A 60 -7.25 -5.54 9.05
C SER A 60 -6.40 -6.64 9.71
N GLU A 61 -7.03 -7.49 10.54
CA GLU A 61 -6.35 -8.63 11.17
C GLU A 61 -5.68 -9.54 10.13
N GLU A 62 -6.35 -9.79 9.00
CA GLU A 62 -5.82 -10.56 7.87
C GLU A 62 -4.47 -10.03 7.34
N ALA A 63 -4.29 -8.70 7.31
CA ALA A 63 -3.06 -8.09 6.80
C ALA A 63 -1.85 -8.35 7.70
N HIS A 64 -2.06 -8.74 8.96
CA HIS A 64 -0.99 -9.10 9.88
C HIS A 64 -0.47 -10.53 9.65
N ASN A 65 -1.07 -11.30 8.75
CA ASN A 65 -0.63 -12.65 8.43
C ASN A 65 0.62 -12.62 7.53
N THR A 66 1.79 -12.71 8.16
CA THR A 66 3.08 -12.72 7.48
C THR A 66 3.30 -13.97 6.62
N GLU A 67 2.76 -15.12 7.02
CA GLU A 67 2.84 -16.36 6.24
C GLU A 67 2.11 -16.20 4.91
N THR A 68 0.87 -15.71 4.94
CA THR A 68 0.11 -15.45 3.71
C THR A 68 0.77 -14.37 2.86
N SER A 69 1.32 -13.32 3.48
CA SER A 69 2.05 -12.27 2.77
C SER A 69 3.25 -12.82 2.01
N TYR A 70 4.01 -13.72 2.64
CA TYR A 70 5.15 -14.41 2.00
C TYR A 70 4.70 -15.32 0.85
N GLN A 71 3.62 -16.07 1.03
CA GLN A 71 3.06 -16.91 -0.05
C GLN A 71 2.61 -16.08 -1.25
N VAL A 72 1.96 -14.93 -1.00
CA VAL A 72 1.56 -13.98 -2.05
C VAL A 72 2.78 -13.41 -2.76
N TRP A 73 3.83 -13.07 -2.02
CA TRP A 73 5.09 -12.58 -2.57
C TRP A 73 5.71 -13.61 -3.52
N GLU A 74 6.00 -14.83 -3.05
CA GLU A 74 6.58 -15.90 -3.86
C GLU A 74 5.74 -16.23 -5.10
N LYS A 75 4.41 -16.31 -4.93
CA LYS A 75 3.51 -16.58 -6.06
C LYS A 75 3.54 -15.46 -7.09
N THR A 76 3.67 -14.21 -6.64
CA THR A 76 3.80 -13.06 -7.54
C THR A 76 5.07 -13.16 -8.37
N PHE A 77 6.22 -13.52 -7.76
CA PHE A 77 7.49 -13.76 -8.48
C PHE A 77 7.35 -14.85 -9.54
N GLU A 78 6.76 -15.99 -9.18
CA GLU A 78 6.48 -17.09 -10.12
C GLU A 78 5.60 -16.64 -11.30
N MET A 79 4.56 -15.86 -11.02
CA MET A 79 3.61 -15.37 -12.01
C MET A 79 4.24 -14.39 -13.00
N ILE A 80 5.07 -13.47 -12.52
CA ILE A 80 5.79 -12.50 -13.36
C ILE A 80 7.08 -13.07 -13.97
N GLY A 81 7.46 -14.29 -13.59
CA GLY A 81 8.65 -14.99 -14.07
C GLY A 81 9.96 -14.35 -13.59
N LEU A 82 9.96 -13.72 -12.42
CA LEU A 82 11.17 -13.24 -11.77
C LEU A 82 11.75 -14.32 -10.85
N PRO A 83 13.09 -14.42 -10.74
CA PRO A 83 13.71 -15.34 -9.79
C PRO A 83 13.51 -14.85 -8.35
N SER A 84 13.59 -15.75 -7.37
CA SER A 84 13.37 -15.42 -5.96
C SER A 84 14.43 -14.49 -5.37
N ASP A 85 15.62 -14.45 -5.97
CA ASP A 85 16.73 -13.55 -5.61
C ASP A 85 16.70 -12.21 -6.35
N ALA A 86 15.63 -11.93 -7.11
CA ALA A 86 15.53 -10.75 -7.94
C ALA A 86 15.63 -9.46 -7.13
N VAL A 87 15.12 -9.42 -5.90
CA VAL A 87 15.18 -8.21 -5.08
C VAL A 87 16.61 -7.94 -4.62
N GLU A 88 17.32 -8.95 -4.15
CA GLU A 88 18.72 -8.85 -3.75
C GLU A 88 19.58 -8.36 -4.92
N ARG A 89 19.39 -8.96 -6.10
CA ARG A 89 20.09 -8.59 -7.33
C ARG A 89 19.78 -7.16 -7.78
N LEU A 90 18.52 -6.72 -7.67
CA LEU A 90 18.13 -5.34 -7.98
C LEU A 90 18.74 -4.33 -7.00
N ILE A 91 18.85 -4.68 -5.71
CA ILE A 91 19.51 -3.85 -4.69
C ILE A 91 21.01 -3.74 -4.98
N GLU A 92 21.64 -4.81 -5.45
CA GLU A 92 23.05 -4.83 -5.90
C GLU A 92 23.26 -4.07 -7.23
N GLY A 93 22.19 -3.59 -7.86
CA GLY A 93 22.22 -2.82 -9.10
C GLY A 93 22.27 -3.68 -10.37
N GLU A 94 22.00 -4.98 -10.27
CA GLU A 94 21.90 -5.87 -11.42
C GLU A 94 20.60 -5.68 -12.20
N GLU A 95 20.63 -6.01 -13.48
CA GLU A 95 19.44 -6.06 -14.31
C GLU A 95 18.78 -7.44 -14.20
N VAL A 96 17.48 -7.47 -13.90
CA VAL A 96 16.69 -8.69 -13.80
C VAL A 96 15.54 -8.62 -14.80
N LEU A 97 15.54 -9.55 -15.76
CA LEU A 97 14.49 -9.64 -16.78
C LEU A 97 13.27 -10.39 -16.22
N CYS A 98 12.10 -9.77 -16.33
CA CYS A 98 10.82 -10.45 -16.08
C CYS A 98 10.23 -11.03 -17.37
N ARG A 99 9.21 -11.89 -17.24
CA ARG A 99 8.49 -12.51 -18.36
C ARG A 99 7.98 -11.50 -19.39
N TYR A 100 7.65 -10.29 -18.95
CA TYR A 100 7.09 -9.23 -19.80
C TYR A 100 8.14 -8.20 -20.30
N GLY A 101 9.37 -8.25 -19.77
CA GLY A 101 10.46 -7.35 -20.16
C GLY A 101 11.23 -7.82 -21.39
N ALA A 102 11.11 -9.09 -21.76
CA ALA A 102 11.84 -9.72 -22.86
C ALA A 102 11.39 -9.26 -24.27
N ASP A 103 10.28 -8.54 -24.40
CA ASP A 103 9.72 -8.06 -25.68
C ASP A 103 10.14 -6.63 -26.06
N ARG A 104 11.09 -6.02 -25.34
CA ARG A 104 11.74 -4.78 -25.79
C ARG A 104 13.19 -5.06 -26.15
N GLY A 105 13.40 -5.31 -27.45
CA GLY A 105 14.73 -5.33 -28.06
C GLY A 105 15.40 -3.96 -28.09
#